data_AF-A0A2S6T1R5-F1
#
_entry.id   AF-A0A2S6T1R5-F1
#
_cell.length_a   1.000
_cell.length_b   1.000
_cell.length_c   1.000
_cell.angle_alpha   90.00
_cell.angle_beta   90.00
_cell.angle_gamma   90.00
#
_symmetry.space_group_name_H-M   'P 1'
#
loop_
_entity.id
_entity.type
_entity.pdbx_description
1 polymer ?
#
loop_
_entity_poly.entity_id
_entity_poly.type
_entity_poly.pdbx_seq_one_letter_code
_entity_poly.pdbx_strand_id
1 'polypeptide(L)'
;IRKNKNIGSLITTFKKEDDKLQIRTILDIKVKVFLITVYKFFQDTTETWIEGEFVKIEGYTNFEDEREYYIEGNDLDENFIASGMDGELTLSNKILPLNYWNKKILEEEEVFDTQKGIVRKITVQKLENDIIKINNKNIEAEKYIMNASKNPKDKGPFPQYTLWYKDDELIKFEFVNPKDKKVVTGIRNDLENN
;
A
#
# COMPACT_ATOMS: atom_id res chain seq x y z
N ILE A 1 -7.04 12.11 -0.84
CA ILE A 1 -8.19 13.05 -0.92
C ILE A 1 -9.34 12.53 -0.06
N ARG A 2 -9.99 13.40 0.72
CA ARG A 2 -11.20 13.06 1.49
C ARG A 2 -12.14 14.28 1.53
N LYS A 3 -13.42 14.10 1.24
CA LYS A 3 -14.41 15.20 1.09
C LYS A 3 -13.90 16.33 0.17
N ASN A 4 -13.36 15.96 -1.00
CA ASN A 4 -12.77 16.87 -2.00
C ASN A 4 -11.62 17.75 -1.49
N LYS A 5 -10.97 17.38 -0.37
CA LYS A 5 -9.79 18.05 0.15
C LYS A 5 -8.57 17.14 0.07
N ASN A 6 -7.42 17.71 -0.29
CA ASN A 6 -6.14 17.04 -0.07
C ASN A 6 -5.92 16.90 1.45
N ILE A 7 -5.54 15.69 1.89
CA ILE A 7 -5.30 15.35 3.29
C ILE A 7 -3.92 14.72 3.51
N GLY A 8 -3.08 14.66 2.48
CA GLY A 8 -1.83 13.89 2.53
C GLY A 8 -1.30 13.50 1.17
N SER A 9 -0.17 12.79 1.18
CA SER A 9 0.53 12.30 -0.01
C SER A 9 1.01 10.88 0.18
N LEU A 10 1.01 10.12 -0.91
CA LEU A 10 1.71 8.84 -1.06
C LEU A 10 2.79 9.06 -2.12
N ILE A 11 4.06 8.93 -1.75
CA ILE A 11 5.20 9.14 -2.66
C ILE A 11 5.98 7.83 -2.72
N THR A 12 6.11 7.25 -3.91
CA THR A 12 6.95 6.06 -4.16
C THR A 12 8.12 6.48 -5.04
N THR A 13 9.35 6.30 -4.55
CA THR A 13 10.58 6.64 -5.26
C THR A 13 11.32 5.38 -5.65
N PHE A 14 11.59 5.22 -6.94
CA PHE A 14 12.32 4.08 -7.50
C PHE A 14 13.76 4.50 -7.79
N LYS A 15 14.73 3.76 -7.26
CA LYS A 15 16.16 3.95 -7.52
C LYS A 15 16.76 2.65 -8.01
N LYS A 16 17.13 2.59 -9.29
CA LYS A 16 17.75 1.42 -9.90
C LYS A 16 19.26 1.64 -10.05
N GLU A 17 20.04 0.69 -9.56
CA GLU A 17 21.49 0.60 -9.68
C GLU A 17 21.82 -0.83 -10.12
N ASP A 18 22.24 -1.02 -11.37
CA ASP A 18 22.40 -2.34 -12.00
C ASP A 18 21.14 -3.21 -11.84
N ASP A 19 21.27 -4.39 -11.23
CA ASP A 19 20.17 -5.33 -10.98
C ASP A 19 19.45 -5.09 -9.65
N LYS A 20 19.92 -4.10 -8.87
CA LYS A 20 19.31 -3.70 -7.61
C LYS A 20 18.29 -2.57 -7.84
N LEU A 21 17.08 -2.77 -7.35
CA LEU A 21 16.04 -1.75 -7.30
C LEU A 21 15.68 -1.47 -5.83
N GLN A 22 15.94 -0.25 -5.38
CA GLN A 22 15.46 0.23 -4.09
C GLN A 22 14.21 1.08 -4.27
N ILE A 23 13.17 0.77 -3.51
CA ILE A 23 11.88 1.46 -3.59
C ILE A 23 11.56 2.03 -2.21
N ARG A 24 11.44 3.35 -2.11
CA ARG A 24 11.01 4.01 -0.86
C ARG A 24 9.61 4.57 -1.00
N THR A 25 8.73 4.19 -0.09
CA THR A 25 7.34 4.61 -0.06
C THR A 25 7.06 5.41 1.22
N ILE A 26 6.61 6.65 1.06
CA ILE A 26 6.22 7.52 2.17
C ILE A 26 4.74 7.85 2.03
N LEU A 27 3.95 7.51 3.04
CA LEU A 27 2.55 7.92 3.19
C LEU A 27 2.42 8.83 4.40
N ASP A 28 2.05 10.09 4.17
CA ASP A 28 1.78 11.07 5.23
C ASP A 28 0.35 11.60 5.07
N ILE A 29 -0.49 11.34 6.07
CA ILE A 29 -1.89 11.76 6.12
C ILE A 29 -2.15 12.60 7.35
N LYS A 30 -2.73 13.78 7.17
CA LYS A 30 -3.20 14.68 8.22
C LYS A 30 -4.57 15.26 7.89
N VAL A 31 -5.60 14.88 8.66
CA VAL A 31 -6.94 15.44 8.52
C VAL A 31 -7.17 16.50 9.60
N LYS A 32 -7.47 17.73 9.17
CA LYS A 32 -7.79 18.85 10.04
C LYS A 32 -9.28 19.23 9.95
N VAL A 33 -9.86 19.56 11.11
CA VAL A 33 -11.16 20.23 11.23
C VAL A 33 -10.91 21.54 11.98
N PHE A 34 -11.10 22.66 11.29
CA PHE A 34 -10.60 23.97 11.72
C PHE A 34 -9.10 23.90 12.06
N LEU A 35 -8.71 24.22 13.30
CA LEU A 35 -7.33 24.20 13.78
C LEU A 35 -6.93 22.87 14.45
N ILE A 36 -7.86 21.92 14.60
CA ILE A 36 -7.64 20.67 15.34
C ILE A 36 -7.31 19.55 14.35
N THR A 37 -6.23 18.80 14.62
CA THR A 37 -5.91 17.58 13.87
C THR A 37 -6.72 16.43 14.46
N VAL A 38 -7.62 15.85 13.66
CA VAL A 38 -8.54 14.79 14.10
C VAL A 38 -8.11 13.39 13.66
N TYR A 39 -7.13 13.31 12.75
CA TYR A 39 -6.55 12.05 12.27
C TYR A 39 -5.13 12.32 11.78
N LYS A 40 -4.19 11.44 12.11
CA LYS A 40 -2.81 11.43 11.61
C LYS A 40 -2.41 9.99 11.27
N PHE A 41 -1.68 9.79 10.17
CA PHE A 41 -1.09 8.50 9.85
C PHE A 41 0.20 8.74 9.08
N PHE A 42 1.27 8.06 9.47
CA PHE A 42 2.54 8.14 8.79
C PHE A 42 3.10 6.74 8.55
N GLN A 43 3.66 6.51 7.37
CA GLN A 43 4.40 5.30 7.02
C GLN A 43 5.59 5.67 6.15
N ASP A 44 6.73 5.04 6.41
CA ASP A 44 7.95 5.13 5.61
C ASP A 44 8.54 3.73 5.50
N THR A 45 8.56 3.17 4.30
CA THR A 45 9.11 1.83 4.03
C THR A 45 10.13 1.89 2.93
N THR A 46 11.20 1.12 3.05
CA THR A 46 12.18 0.90 1.99
C THR A 46 12.24 -0.59 1.67
N GLU A 47 11.95 -0.92 0.41
CA GLU A 47 12.10 -2.25 -0.16
C GLU A 47 13.40 -2.31 -0.98
N THR A 48 14.05 -3.48 -0.99
CA THR A 48 15.13 -3.79 -1.91
C THR A 48 14.77 -5.02 -2.71
N TRP A 49 14.96 -4.90 -4.01
CA TRP A 49 14.75 -5.96 -4.99
C TRP A 49 16.06 -6.22 -5.72
N ILE A 50 16.38 -7.48 -5.99
CA ILE A 50 17.55 -7.91 -6.77
C ILE A 50 17.06 -8.84 -7.86
N GLU A 51 17.42 -8.56 -9.11
CA GLU A 51 17.00 -9.36 -10.29
C GLU A 51 15.47 -9.54 -10.40
N GLY A 52 14.69 -8.62 -9.81
CA GLY A 52 13.23 -8.67 -9.79
C GLY A 52 12.61 -9.43 -8.62
N GLU A 53 13.43 -9.99 -7.72
CA GLU A 53 13.00 -10.70 -6.50
C GLU A 53 13.04 -9.79 -5.27
N PHE A 54 12.07 -9.95 -4.36
CA PHE A 54 11.96 -9.16 -3.14
C PHE A 54 12.88 -9.70 -2.05
N VAL A 55 13.96 -8.98 -1.74
CA VAL A 55 15.03 -9.51 -0.87
C VAL A 55 15.13 -8.84 0.49
N LYS A 56 14.62 -7.62 0.64
CA LYS A 56 14.68 -6.89 1.91
C LYS A 56 13.56 -5.87 2.05
N ILE A 57 13.08 -5.68 3.28
CA ILE A 57 12.28 -4.52 3.67
C ILE A 57 12.70 -4.00 5.03
N GLU A 58 12.60 -2.69 5.20
CA GLU A 58 12.63 -2.01 6.49
C GLU A 58 11.55 -0.94 6.49
N GLY A 59 10.91 -0.69 7.63
CA GLY A 59 9.83 0.27 7.67
C GLY A 59 9.39 0.69 9.05
N TYR A 60 8.76 1.86 9.09
CA TYR A 60 8.16 2.44 10.27
C TYR A 60 6.76 2.93 9.94
N THR A 61 5.80 2.61 10.81
CA THR A 61 4.42 3.11 10.72
C THR A 61 3.97 3.69 12.05
N ASN A 62 3.40 4.90 12.01
CA ASN A 62 2.81 5.60 13.15
C ASN A 62 1.31 5.82 12.91
N PHE A 63 0.49 5.20 13.76
CA PHE A 63 -0.96 5.31 13.70
C PHE A 63 -1.47 6.52 14.49
N GLU A 64 -2.70 6.96 14.19
CA GLU A 64 -3.32 8.09 14.87
C GLU A 64 -3.43 7.93 16.40
N ASP A 65 -3.51 6.70 16.86
CA ASP A 65 -3.70 6.30 18.25
C ASP A 65 -2.39 5.88 18.94
N GLU A 66 -1.27 6.48 18.49
CA GLU A 66 0.07 6.38 19.08
C GLU A 66 0.71 4.99 19.01
N ARG A 67 0.08 4.04 18.32
CA ARG A 67 0.73 2.76 18.00
C ARG A 67 1.78 2.98 16.95
N GLU A 68 2.94 2.39 17.19
CA GLU A 68 4.06 2.39 16.27
C GLU A 68 4.45 0.94 15.97
N TYR A 69 4.77 0.67 14.70
CA TYR A 69 5.37 -0.60 14.31
C TYR A 69 6.64 -0.31 13.51
N TYR A 70 7.67 -1.07 13.86
CA TYR A 70 8.87 -1.22 13.07
C TYR A 70 8.80 -2.60 12.43
N ILE A 71 9.13 -2.65 11.15
CA ILE A 71 9.18 -3.89 10.39
C ILE A 71 10.55 -4.02 9.77
N GLU A 72 11.00 -5.26 9.68
CA GLU A 72 12.20 -5.64 8.95
C GLU A 72 11.92 -6.99 8.30
N GLY A 73 12.60 -7.25 7.20
CA GLY A 73 12.60 -8.58 6.62
C GLY A 73 13.75 -8.74 5.64
N ASN A 74 14.27 -9.95 5.57
CA ASN A 74 15.38 -10.30 4.70
C ASN A 74 15.13 -11.69 4.12
N ASP A 75 15.48 -11.85 2.85
CA ASP A 75 15.52 -13.14 2.20
C ASP A 75 16.71 -13.96 2.74
N LEU A 76 16.44 -15.22 3.04
CA LEU A 76 17.38 -16.20 3.59
C LEU A 76 17.10 -17.55 2.92
N ASP A 77 17.68 -17.72 1.74
CA ASP A 77 17.58 -18.90 0.87
C ASP A 77 16.13 -19.22 0.47
N GLU A 78 15.51 -20.22 1.10
CA GLU A 78 14.14 -20.67 0.79
C GLU A 78 13.06 -19.88 1.54
N ASN A 79 13.45 -19.00 2.48
CA ASN A 79 12.54 -18.29 3.35
C ASN A 79 12.79 -16.79 3.37
N PHE A 80 11.72 -16.01 3.44
CA PHE A 80 11.78 -14.61 3.83
C PHE A 80 11.55 -14.51 5.35
N ILE A 81 12.58 -14.11 6.10
CA ILE A 81 12.48 -13.93 7.56
C ILE A 81 12.11 -12.48 7.84
N ALA A 82 10.94 -12.27 8.44
CA ALA A 82 10.41 -10.94 8.71
C ALA A 82 10.05 -10.77 10.18
N SER A 83 9.99 -9.53 10.66
CA SER A 83 9.48 -9.20 11.99
C SER A 83 8.54 -8.00 11.97
N GLY A 84 7.60 -7.98 12.92
CA GLY A 84 6.60 -6.92 13.05
C GLY A 84 5.70 -7.10 14.27
N MET A 85 4.42 -6.75 14.13
CA MET A 85 3.41 -6.77 15.20
C MET A 85 3.22 -8.15 15.84
N ASP A 86 3.45 -9.23 15.09
CA ASP A 86 3.35 -10.62 15.56
C ASP A 86 4.67 -11.23 16.03
N GLY A 87 5.75 -10.45 16.04
CA GLY A 87 7.11 -10.94 16.29
C GLY A 87 7.75 -11.43 14.99
N GLU A 88 8.65 -12.40 15.08
CA GLU A 88 9.32 -13.01 13.94
C GLU A 88 8.37 -13.96 13.18
N LEU A 89 8.51 -13.96 11.85
CA LEU A 89 7.75 -14.75 10.90
C LEU A 89 8.71 -15.40 9.91
N THR A 90 8.51 -16.69 9.65
CA THR A 90 9.14 -17.41 8.54
C THR A 90 8.13 -17.50 7.41
N LEU A 91 8.40 -16.82 6.30
CA LEU A 91 7.51 -16.71 5.15
C LEU A 91 8.15 -17.36 3.92
N SER A 92 7.36 -17.66 2.89
CA SER A 92 7.92 -18.05 1.60
C SER A 92 8.81 -16.92 1.06
N ASN A 93 9.96 -17.25 0.47
CA ASN A 93 10.80 -16.29 -0.26
C ASN A 93 10.11 -15.65 -1.47
N LYS A 94 8.93 -16.13 -1.88
CA LYS A 94 8.09 -15.53 -2.93
C LYS A 94 7.07 -14.52 -2.40
N ILE A 95 7.00 -14.30 -1.08
CA ILE A 95 6.03 -13.36 -0.49
C ILE A 95 6.24 -11.96 -1.06
N LEU A 96 5.16 -11.30 -1.48
CA LEU A 96 5.23 -9.92 -1.95
C LEU A 96 4.84 -8.93 -0.84
N PRO A 97 5.51 -7.76 -0.74
CA PRO A 97 5.08 -6.70 0.14
C PRO A 97 3.77 -6.09 -0.38
N LEU A 98 2.81 -5.87 0.51
CA LEU A 98 1.55 -5.19 0.20
C LEU A 98 1.83 -3.71 -0.08
N ASN A 99 2.14 -3.40 -1.33
CA ASN A 99 2.28 -2.06 -1.86
C ASN A 99 1.63 -1.96 -3.23
N TYR A 100 0.64 -1.07 -3.35
CA TYR A 100 -0.25 -0.99 -4.50
C TYR A 100 0.43 -0.54 -5.81
N TRP A 101 1.68 -0.11 -5.78
CA TRP A 101 2.43 0.15 -7.01
C TRP A 101 2.68 -1.15 -7.80
N ASN A 102 2.81 -2.28 -7.09
CA ASN A 102 3.10 -3.58 -7.70
C ASN A 102 1.79 -4.32 -7.98
N LYS A 103 1.35 -4.32 -9.24
CA LYS A 103 0.11 -5.00 -9.65
C LYS A 103 0.16 -6.53 -9.42
N LYS A 104 1.35 -7.15 -9.37
CA LYS A 104 1.50 -8.60 -9.15
C LYS A 104 0.88 -9.07 -7.83
N ILE A 105 0.78 -8.20 -6.82
CA ILE A 105 0.09 -8.53 -5.56
C ILE A 105 -1.36 -8.98 -5.78
N LEU A 106 -1.98 -8.64 -6.91
CA LEU A 106 -3.35 -9.02 -7.21
C LEU A 106 -3.51 -10.50 -7.58
N GLU A 107 -2.41 -11.19 -7.85
CA GLU A 107 -2.35 -12.60 -8.23
C GLU A 107 -2.04 -13.51 -7.04
N GLU A 108 -1.66 -12.93 -5.90
CA GLU A 108 -1.26 -13.65 -4.71
C GLU A 108 -2.44 -14.05 -3.82
N GLU A 109 -2.29 -15.15 -3.08
CA GLU A 109 -3.23 -15.51 -2.00
C GLU A 109 -2.85 -14.84 -0.68
N GLU A 110 -1.54 -14.61 -0.46
CA GLU A 110 -0.98 -14.02 0.75
C GLU A 110 0.02 -12.91 0.42
N VAL A 111 0.01 -11.84 1.22
CA VAL A 111 0.93 -10.71 1.10
C VAL A 111 1.44 -10.27 2.47
N PHE A 112 2.62 -9.66 2.48
CA PHE A 112 3.21 -9.09 3.69
C PHE A 112 2.70 -7.66 3.93
N ASP A 113 1.91 -7.44 4.99
CA ASP A 113 1.39 -6.13 5.39
C ASP A 113 2.54 -5.21 5.83
N THR A 114 2.90 -4.27 4.95
CA THR A 114 4.02 -3.34 5.17
C THR A 114 3.76 -2.30 6.26
N GLN A 115 2.53 -2.20 6.78
CA GLN A 115 2.21 -1.29 7.89
C GLN A 115 2.47 -1.93 9.26
N LYS A 116 2.38 -3.26 9.34
CA LYS A 116 2.35 -3.99 10.62
C LYS A 116 3.30 -5.17 10.67
N GLY A 117 3.87 -5.60 9.55
CA GLY A 117 4.76 -6.76 9.46
C GLY A 117 4.05 -8.05 9.84
N ILE A 118 2.91 -8.30 9.19
CA ILE A 118 2.10 -9.52 9.37
C ILE A 118 1.63 -10.04 8.02
N VAL A 119 1.25 -11.31 7.96
CA VAL A 119 0.68 -11.90 6.73
C VAL A 119 -0.81 -11.57 6.62
N ARG A 120 -1.23 -11.26 5.40
CA ARG A 120 -2.64 -11.05 5.03
C ARG A 120 -3.02 -12.03 3.95
N LYS A 121 -4.11 -12.75 4.14
CA LYS A 121 -4.79 -13.45 3.05
C LYS A 121 -5.61 -12.45 2.27
N ILE A 122 -5.47 -12.40 0.97
CA ILE A 122 -6.18 -11.43 0.13
C ILE A 122 -7.19 -12.12 -0.79
N THR A 123 -8.21 -11.37 -1.18
CA THR A 123 -9.12 -11.77 -2.25
C THR A 123 -9.26 -10.63 -3.23
N VAL A 124 -9.21 -10.97 -4.51
CA VAL A 124 -9.23 -10.01 -5.61
C VAL A 124 -10.36 -10.37 -6.57
N GLN A 125 -11.12 -9.36 -6.97
CA GLN A 125 -12.13 -9.47 -8.00
C GLN A 125 -11.85 -8.43 -9.08
N LYS A 126 -11.57 -8.88 -10.30
CA LYS A 126 -11.55 -8.00 -11.48
C LYS A 126 -12.98 -7.59 -11.83
N LEU A 127 -13.17 -6.30 -12.09
CA LEU A 127 -14.43 -5.71 -12.53
C LEU A 127 -14.32 -5.27 -14.00
N GLU A 128 -15.41 -4.75 -14.55
CA GLU A 128 -15.38 -4.04 -15.82
C GLU A 128 -14.41 -2.85 -15.74
N ASN A 129 -13.70 -2.61 -16.85
CA ASN A 129 -12.82 -1.45 -17.00
C ASN A 129 -13.60 -0.15 -16.76
N ASP A 130 -12.87 0.88 -16.33
CA ASP A 130 -13.43 2.17 -15.94
C ASP A 130 -12.66 3.30 -16.62
N ILE A 131 -13.33 4.43 -16.88
CA ILE A 131 -12.68 5.61 -17.43
C ILE A 131 -12.41 6.59 -16.29
N ILE A 132 -11.13 6.73 -15.94
CA ILE A 132 -10.68 7.65 -14.90
C ILE A 132 -10.27 8.97 -15.52
N LYS A 133 -10.90 10.05 -15.06
CA LYS A 133 -10.50 11.40 -15.43
C LYS A 133 -9.40 11.90 -14.51
N ILE A 134 -8.20 12.08 -15.06
CA ILE A 134 -7.05 12.71 -14.38
C ILE A 134 -6.68 13.96 -15.17
N ASN A 135 -6.71 15.12 -14.51
CA ASN A 135 -6.60 16.42 -15.17
C ASN A 135 -7.62 16.56 -16.32
N ASN A 136 -7.14 16.77 -17.55
CA ASN A 136 -7.97 16.86 -18.75
C ASN A 136 -7.95 15.58 -19.61
N LYS A 137 -7.38 14.49 -19.09
CA LYS A 137 -7.26 13.21 -19.81
C LYS A 137 -8.25 12.19 -19.26
N ASN A 138 -8.85 11.44 -20.17
CA ASN A 138 -9.63 10.25 -19.86
C ASN A 138 -8.73 9.03 -20.05
N ILE A 139 -8.55 8.23 -18.99
CA ILE A 139 -7.68 7.07 -18.97
C ILE A 139 -8.57 5.84 -18.77
N GLU A 140 -8.64 4.96 -19.76
CA GLU A 140 -9.23 3.64 -19.57
C GLU A 140 -8.31 2.79 -18.68
N ALA A 141 -8.87 2.23 -17.61
CA ALA A 141 -8.14 1.51 -16.59
C ALA A 141 -8.83 0.21 -16.18
N GLU A 142 -8.03 -0.80 -15.89
CA GLU A 142 -8.51 -2.04 -15.28
C GLU A 142 -8.89 -1.78 -13.83
N LYS A 143 -10.03 -2.31 -13.41
CA LYS A 143 -10.61 -2.05 -12.10
C LYS A 143 -10.68 -3.33 -11.28
N TYR A 144 -10.28 -3.25 -10.02
CA TYR A 144 -10.26 -4.38 -9.10
C TYR A 144 -10.85 -3.99 -7.75
N ILE A 145 -11.53 -4.95 -7.13
CA ILE A 145 -11.81 -4.93 -5.69
C ILE A 145 -10.80 -5.84 -5.00
N MET A 146 -10.15 -5.34 -3.94
CA MET A 146 -9.24 -6.11 -3.10
C MET A 146 -9.69 -6.04 -1.64
N ASN A 147 -9.78 -7.21 -1.01
CA ASN A 147 -9.98 -7.36 0.43
C ASN A 147 -8.80 -8.11 1.05
N ALA A 148 -8.66 -8.00 2.37
CA ALA A 148 -7.68 -8.76 3.11
C ALA A 148 -8.23 -9.27 4.44
N SER A 149 -7.64 -10.34 4.96
CA SER A 149 -8.01 -10.93 6.25
C SER A 149 -7.78 -9.97 7.40
N LYS A 150 -8.58 -10.10 8.46
CA LYS A 150 -8.36 -9.41 9.74
C LYS A 150 -7.39 -10.22 10.60
N ASN A 151 -6.44 -9.55 11.24
CA ASN A 151 -5.60 -10.10 12.30
C ASN A 151 -6.25 -9.86 13.67
N PRO A 152 -6.14 -10.79 14.65
CA PRO A 152 -6.72 -10.60 16.00
C PRO A 152 -6.32 -9.31 16.71
N LYS A 153 -5.10 -8.80 16.47
CA LYS A 153 -4.58 -7.55 17.05
C LYS A 153 -5.05 -6.29 16.30
N ASP A 154 -5.77 -6.42 15.18
CA ASP A 154 -6.32 -5.26 14.47
C ASP A 154 -7.46 -4.60 15.27
N LYS A 155 -7.38 -3.28 15.42
CA LYS A 155 -8.45 -2.46 15.99
C LYS A 155 -9.71 -2.33 15.11
N GLY A 156 -9.65 -2.78 13.85
CA GLY A 156 -10.75 -2.68 12.89
C GLY A 156 -10.56 -3.67 11.74
N PRO A 157 -11.55 -3.80 10.85
CA PRO A 157 -11.38 -4.60 9.65
C PRO A 157 -10.35 -3.96 8.71
N PHE A 158 -9.71 -4.77 7.88
CA PHE A 158 -9.03 -4.26 6.70
C PHE A 158 -10.07 -3.57 5.80
N PRO A 159 -9.85 -2.32 5.36
CA PRO A 159 -10.81 -1.66 4.50
C PRO A 159 -10.77 -2.30 3.10
N GLN A 160 -11.93 -2.52 2.49
CA GLN A 160 -11.99 -2.90 1.08
C GLN A 160 -11.40 -1.79 0.22
N TYR A 161 -10.46 -2.15 -0.65
CA TYR A 161 -9.91 -1.25 -1.66
C TYR A 161 -10.57 -1.48 -3.01
N THR A 162 -10.83 -0.40 -3.72
CA THR A 162 -10.99 -0.40 -5.17
C THR A 162 -9.72 0.16 -5.79
N LEU A 163 -9.13 -0.56 -6.72
CA LEU A 163 -7.84 -0.23 -7.35
C LEU A 163 -8.05 -0.08 -8.85
N TRP A 164 -7.41 0.94 -9.44
CA TRP A 164 -7.40 1.16 -10.88
C TRP A 164 -5.97 1.18 -11.40
N TYR A 165 -5.72 0.35 -12.40
CA TYR A 165 -4.43 0.23 -13.06
C TYR A 165 -4.54 0.61 -14.54
N LYS A 166 -3.55 1.36 -15.03
CA LYS A 166 -3.30 1.51 -16.47
C LYS A 166 -2.04 0.73 -16.76
N ASP A 167 -2.16 -0.29 -17.61
CA ASP A 167 -1.10 -1.28 -17.82
C ASP A 167 -0.72 -1.90 -16.46
N ASP A 168 0.52 -1.75 -16.00
CA ASP A 168 0.96 -2.23 -14.67
C ASP A 168 1.07 -1.13 -13.61
N GLU A 169 0.65 0.09 -13.92
CA GLU A 169 0.79 1.25 -13.04
C GLU A 169 -0.52 1.58 -12.30
N LEU A 170 -0.44 1.75 -10.98
CA LEU A 170 -1.56 2.24 -10.19
C LEU A 170 -1.83 3.71 -10.49
N ILE A 171 -3.04 4.02 -10.98
CA ILE A 171 -3.45 5.40 -11.29
C ILE A 171 -4.41 5.99 -10.24
N LYS A 172 -5.17 5.13 -9.54
CA LYS A 172 -6.15 5.54 -8.54
C LYS A 172 -6.41 4.38 -7.57
N PHE A 173 -6.68 4.71 -6.32
CA PHE A 173 -7.30 3.78 -5.37
C PHE A 173 -8.36 4.49 -4.54
N GLU A 174 -9.34 3.73 -4.06
CA GLU A 174 -10.34 4.18 -3.11
C GLU A 174 -10.53 3.15 -2.01
N PHE A 175 -10.78 3.62 -0.79
CA PHE A 175 -11.27 2.76 0.29
C PHE A 175 -12.24 3.53 1.18
N VAL A 176 -13.11 2.79 1.86
CA VAL A 176 -14.02 3.36 2.86
C VAL A 176 -13.35 3.25 4.23
N ASN A 177 -13.08 4.39 4.86
CA ASN A 177 -12.55 4.37 6.22
C ASN A 177 -13.59 3.71 7.15
N PRO A 178 -13.23 2.63 7.87
CA PRO A 178 -14.18 1.84 8.62
C PRO A 178 -14.77 2.60 9.82
N LYS A 179 -14.08 3.63 10.33
CA LYS A 179 -14.49 4.43 11.50
C LYS A 179 -15.61 5.42 11.18
N ASP A 180 -15.50 6.14 10.06
CA ASP A 180 -16.42 7.25 9.72
C ASP A 180 -17.22 7.02 8.43
N LYS A 181 -17.00 5.88 7.77
CA LYS A 181 -17.63 5.46 6.52
C LYS A 181 -17.42 6.45 5.38
N LYS A 182 -16.35 7.26 5.43
CA LYS A 182 -16.00 8.19 4.36
C LYS A 182 -15.02 7.56 3.39
N VAL A 183 -15.24 7.83 2.11
CA VAL A 183 -14.31 7.44 1.04
C VAL A 183 -13.05 8.27 1.15
N VAL A 184 -11.91 7.59 1.06
CA VAL A 184 -10.59 8.17 0.85
C VAL A 184 -10.13 7.74 -0.54
N THR A 185 -9.69 8.70 -1.34
CA THR A 185 -9.21 8.49 -2.70
C THR A 185 -7.73 8.86 -2.79
N GLY A 186 -6.90 7.94 -3.27
CA GLY A 186 -5.59 8.24 -3.83
C GLY A 186 -5.71 8.37 -5.34
N ILE A 187 -5.11 9.38 -5.93
CA ILE A 187 -5.08 9.57 -7.39
C ILE A 187 -3.72 10.08 -7.78
N ARG A 188 -3.17 9.51 -8.84
CA ARG A 188 -1.87 9.88 -9.39
C ARG A 188 -1.89 11.33 -9.89
N ASN A 189 -0.79 12.06 -9.70
CA ASN A 189 -0.70 13.50 -10.04
C ASN A 189 0.53 13.89 -10.86
N ASP A 190 1.39 12.93 -11.20
CA ASP A 190 2.64 13.07 -11.98
C ASP A 190 2.50 12.59 -13.43
N LEU A 191 1.31 12.16 -13.86
CA LEU A 191 1.05 11.83 -15.26
C LEU A 191 1.11 13.13 -16.09
N GLU A 192 2.22 13.31 -16.82
CA GLU A 192 2.46 14.50 -17.62
C GLU A 192 1.31 14.75 -18.62
N ASN A 193 0.99 16.03 -18.80
CA ASN A 193 0.18 16.50 -19.91
C ASN A 193 1.00 16.43 -21.21
N ASN A 194 1.49 15.25 -21.61
CA ASN A 194 1.95 15.04 -22.99
C ASN A 194 0.80 15.21 -23.97
#